data_AF-A0A950VQG2-F1
#
_entry.id   AF-A0A950VQG2-F1
#
_cell.length_a   1.000
_cell.length_b   1.000
_cell.length_c   1.000
_cell.angle_alpha   90.00
_cell.angle_beta   90.00
_cell.angle_gamma   90.00
#
_symmetry.space_group_name_H-M   'P 1'
#
loop_
_entity.id
_entity.type
_entity.pdbx_description
1 polymer ?
#
loop_
_entity_poly.entity_id
_entity_poly.type
_entity_poly.pdbx_seq_one_letter_code
_entity_poly.pdbx_strand_id
1 'polypeptide(L)'
;MSDRDEVQVARWSAIKGRVGMTLRELRQGQHADASAPRSQARLAGELEELGYHVTQSMVSRYEQGLLDAPLTLERLVGWALCCEALGSVVFKELLALAGYYLPWSNADLRAFDDLLRSYRRLSLTDQVVLRGRLLWHILGI
;
A
#
# COMPACT_ATOMS: atom_id res chain seq x y z
N MET A 1 11.02 7.74 33.47
CA MET A 1 10.96 8.00 32.01
C MET A 1 11.14 6.72 31.18
N SER A 2 11.29 5.52 31.75
CA SER A 2 11.53 4.24 31.01
C SER A 2 10.25 3.60 30.45
N ASP A 3 9.22 3.40 31.29
CA ASP A 3 8.03 2.61 30.91
C ASP A 3 7.21 3.24 29.78
N ARG A 4 7.13 4.57 29.73
CA ARG A 4 6.40 5.27 28.68
C ARG A 4 7.06 5.04 27.32
N ASP A 5 8.38 5.03 27.27
CA ASP A 5 9.13 4.83 26.04
C ASP A 5 9.07 3.36 25.59
N GLU A 6 9.16 2.42 26.53
CA GLU A 6 8.97 0.98 26.25
C GLU A 6 7.58 0.66 25.69
N VAL A 7 6.53 1.26 26.25
CA VAL A 7 5.16 1.11 25.75
C VAL A 7 4.99 1.72 24.35
N GLN A 8 5.59 2.88 24.09
CA GLN A 8 5.56 3.48 22.75
C GLN A 8 6.33 2.63 21.73
N VAL A 9 7.49 2.08 22.11
CA VAL A 9 8.29 1.18 21.26
C VAL A 9 7.52 -0.11 20.97
N ALA A 10 6.88 -0.71 21.97
CA ALA A 10 6.06 -1.91 21.79
C ALA A 10 4.86 -1.64 20.89
N ARG A 11 4.16 -0.51 21.09
CA ARG A 11 3.05 -0.09 20.23
C ARG A 11 3.49 0.14 18.80
N TRP A 12 4.63 0.80 18.61
CA TRP A 12 5.20 1.04 17.28
C TRP A 12 5.60 -0.28 16.60
N SER A 13 6.21 -1.20 17.33
CA SER A 13 6.53 -2.54 16.83
C SER A 13 5.28 -3.31 16.39
N ALA A 14 4.20 -3.25 17.17
CA ALA A 14 2.93 -3.88 16.82
C ALA A 14 2.28 -3.28 15.56
N ILE A 15 2.31 -1.95 15.42
CA ILE A 15 1.82 -1.26 14.20
C ILE A 15 2.63 -1.71 12.98
N LYS A 16 3.96 -1.70 13.09
CA LYS A 16 4.85 -2.14 12.01
C LYS A 16 4.62 -3.61 11.62
N GLY A 17 4.44 -4.48 12.60
CA GLY A 17 4.11 -5.90 12.37
C GLY A 17 2.78 -6.07 11.64
N ARG A 18 1.74 -5.33 12.04
CA ARG A 18 0.42 -5.38 11.39
C ARG A 18 0.46 -4.86 9.96
N VAL A 19 1.14 -3.74 9.73
CA VAL A 19 1.39 -3.20 8.37
C VAL A 19 2.08 -4.25 7.51
N GLY A 20 3.15 -4.88 8.00
CA GLY A 20 3.89 -5.90 7.26
C GLY A 20 3.06 -7.14 6.92
N MET A 21 2.23 -7.62 7.86
CA MET A 21 1.28 -8.71 7.62
C MET A 21 0.28 -8.34 6.53
N THR A 22 -0.37 -7.18 6.62
CA THR A 22 -1.34 -6.74 5.62
C THR A 22 -0.71 -6.63 4.24
N LEU A 23 0.48 -6.03 4.11
CA LEU A 23 1.20 -5.93 2.83
C LEU A 23 1.51 -7.31 2.21
N ARG A 24 1.87 -8.29 3.06
CA ARG A 24 2.14 -9.66 2.63
C ARG A 24 0.87 -10.36 2.14
N GLU A 25 -0.22 -10.26 2.88
CA GLU A 25 -1.52 -10.84 2.53
C GLU A 25 -2.02 -10.28 1.19
N LEU A 26 -1.86 -8.98 0.99
CA LEU A 26 -2.20 -8.29 -0.25
C LEU A 26 -1.39 -8.76 -1.46
N ARG A 27 -0.09 -9.01 -1.27
CA ARG A 27 0.76 -9.59 -2.33
C ARG A 27 0.37 -11.03 -2.64
N GLN A 28 0.04 -11.80 -1.62
CA GLN A 28 -0.33 -13.22 -1.76
C GLN A 28 -1.73 -13.42 -2.36
N GLY A 29 -2.55 -12.37 -2.43
CA GLY A 29 -3.83 -12.42 -3.15
C GLY A 29 -4.93 -13.20 -2.42
N GLN A 30 -4.85 -13.31 -1.09
CA GLN A 30 -5.75 -14.18 -0.29
C GLN A 30 -7.25 -13.81 -0.32
N HIS A 31 -7.67 -12.77 -1.05
CA HIS A 31 -9.05 -12.26 -1.05
C HIS A 31 -9.74 -12.18 -2.43
N ALA A 32 -9.12 -12.64 -3.52
CA ALA A 32 -9.79 -12.64 -4.83
C ALA A 32 -9.40 -13.86 -5.68
N ASP A 33 -10.43 -14.47 -6.27
CA ASP A 33 -10.36 -15.55 -7.27
C ASP A 33 -9.32 -15.27 -8.38
N ALA A 34 -8.60 -16.32 -8.76
CA ALA A 34 -7.85 -16.50 -10.02
C ALA A 34 -6.46 -15.85 -10.20
N SER A 35 -5.90 -15.05 -9.30
CA SER A 35 -4.53 -14.51 -9.46
C SER A 35 -3.49 -15.32 -8.69
N ALA A 36 -2.46 -15.84 -9.38
CA ALA A 36 -1.37 -16.58 -8.75
C ALA A 36 -0.60 -15.68 -7.76
N PRO A 37 -0.15 -16.21 -6.61
CA PRO A 37 0.55 -15.43 -5.60
C PRO A 37 1.79 -14.74 -6.21
N ARG A 38 1.87 -13.42 -6.07
CA ARG A 38 2.97 -12.62 -6.63
C ARG A 38 4.23 -12.79 -5.78
N SER A 39 5.41 -12.96 -6.39
CA SER A 39 6.69 -12.95 -5.65
C SER A 39 7.10 -11.52 -5.26
N GLN A 40 7.95 -11.37 -4.24
CA GLN A 40 8.48 -10.04 -3.86
C GLN A 40 9.28 -9.40 -5.00
N ALA A 41 10.02 -10.20 -5.77
CA ALA A 41 10.78 -9.73 -6.94
C ALA A 41 9.86 -9.20 -8.04
N ARG A 42 8.75 -9.90 -8.31
CA ARG A 42 7.75 -9.45 -9.28
C ARG A 42 7.08 -8.15 -8.84
N LEU A 43 6.71 -8.03 -7.56
CA LEU A 43 6.14 -6.78 -7.04
C LEU A 43 7.12 -5.60 -7.14
N ALA A 44 8.39 -5.82 -6.79
CA ALA A 44 9.41 -4.79 -6.94
C ALA A 44 9.59 -4.35 -8.40
N GLY A 45 9.57 -5.28 -9.35
CA GLY A 45 9.61 -4.97 -10.78
C GLY A 45 8.43 -4.11 -11.22
N GLU A 46 7.20 -4.50 -10.88
CA GLU A 46 5.99 -3.74 -11.21
C GLU A 46 6.00 -2.33 -10.57
N LEU A 47 6.48 -2.20 -9.34
CA LEU A 47 6.64 -0.90 -8.66
C LEU A 47 7.72 -0.04 -9.32
N GLU A 48 8.82 -0.64 -9.78
CA GLU A 48 9.89 0.06 -10.51
C GLU A 48 9.40 0.55 -11.87
N GLU A 49 8.64 -0.27 -12.60
CA GLU A 49 8.03 0.09 -13.89
C GLU A 49 7.06 1.28 -13.74
N LEU A 50 6.36 1.37 -12.60
CA LEU A 50 5.53 2.51 -12.24
C LEU A 50 6.34 3.71 -11.70
N GLY A 51 7.66 3.56 -11.53
CA GLY A 51 8.59 4.61 -11.09
C GLY A 51 8.57 4.90 -9.59
N TYR A 52 8.15 3.95 -8.75
CA TYR A 52 8.14 4.10 -7.29
C TYR A 52 9.50 3.84 -6.63
N HIS A 53 10.49 3.35 -7.39
CA HIS A 53 11.86 3.07 -6.93
C HIS A 53 11.89 2.17 -5.69
N VAL A 54 11.17 1.04 -5.75
CA VAL A 54 11.04 0.09 -4.64
C VAL A 54 11.75 -1.21 -5.00
N THR A 55 12.84 -1.50 -4.31
CA THR A 55 13.60 -2.74 -4.52
C THR A 55 12.94 -3.93 -3.82
N GLN A 56 13.29 -5.15 -4.23
CA GLN A 56 12.86 -6.39 -3.54
C GLN A 56 13.25 -6.40 -2.05
N SER A 57 14.43 -5.88 -1.72
CA SER A 57 14.90 -5.75 -0.33
C SER A 57 13.97 -4.85 0.49
N MET A 58 13.53 -3.73 -0.10
CA MET A 58 12.55 -2.83 0.54
C MET A 58 11.19 -3.52 0.73
N VAL A 59 10.69 -4.23 -0.28
CA VAL A 59 9.45 -5.03 -0.17
C VAL A 59 9.56 -6.01 1.00
N SER A 60 10.66 -6.76 1.09
CA SER A 60 10.89 -7.74 2.14
C SER A 60 10.94 -7.09 3.53
N ARG A 61 11.62 -5.96 3.69
CA ARG A 61 11.65 -5.19 4.94
C ARG A 61 10.28 -4.68 5.35
N TYR A 62 9.50 -4.16 4.40
CA TYR A 62 8.13 -3.73 4.65
C TYR A 62 7.23 -4.88 5.13
N GLU A 63 7.28 -6.03 4.46
CA GLU A 63 6.52 -7.22 4.87
C GLU A 63 6.96 -7.78 6.23
N GLN A 64 8.20 -7.56 6.64
CA GLN A 64 8.72 -7.96 7.95
C GLN A 64 8.43 -6.93 9.05
N GLY A 65 7.83 -5.78 8.74
CA GLY A 65 7.67 -4.68 9.69
C GLY A 65 9.00 -3.98 10.05
N LEU A 66 10.06 -4.21 9.28
CA LEU A 66 11.36 -3.54 9.39
C LEU A 66 11.33 -2.22 8.62
N LEU A 67 10.42 -1.34 9.04
CA LEU A 67 10.15 -0.03 8.46
C LEU A 67 11.24 0.99 8.88
N ASP A 68 12.49 0.76 8.46
CA ASP A 68 13.59 1.72 8.70
C ASP A 68 13.42 3.00 7.86
N ALA A 69 12.73 2.87 6.72
CA ALA A 69 12.29 3.99 5.89
C ALA A 69 10.77 4.17 6.02
N PRO A 70 10.25 5.42 6.05
CA PRO A 70 8.83 5.66 6.14
C PRO A 70 8.08 5.02 4.96
N LEU A 71 6.99 4.34 5.28
CA LEU A 71 6.01 3.88 4.30
C LEU A 71 5.18 5.09 3.90
N THR A 72 5.67 5.81 2.89
CA THR A 72 5.03 7.04 2.40
C THR A 72 3.69 6.70 1.76
N LEU A 73 2.79 7.69 1.74
CA LEU A 73 1.53 7.59 1.00
C LEU A 73 1.75 7.16 -0.46
N GLU A 74 2.77 7.73 -1.12
CA GLU A 74 3.16 7.34 -2.49
C GLU A 74 3.43 5.83 -2.62
N ARG A 75 4.18 5.24 -1.69
CA ARG A 75 4.50 3.80 -1.71
C ARG A 75 3.28 2.93 -1.40
N LEU A 76 2.41 3.38 -0.50
CA LEU A 76 1.13 2.70 -0.23
C LEU A 76 0.25 2.65 -1.47
N VAL A 77 0.20 3.75 -2.22
CA VAL A 77 -0.51 3.84 -3.48
C VAL A 77 0.09 2.92 -4.54
N GLY A 78 1.42 2.86 -4.65
CA GLY A 78 2.07 1.91 -5.54
C GLY A 78 1.67 0.47 -5.22
N TRP A 79 1.66 0.10 -3.94
CA TRP A 79 1.20 -1.22 -3.51
C TRP A 79 -0.25 -1.48 -3.90
N ALA A 80 -1.11 -0.47 -3.76
CA ALA A 80 -2.51 -0.52 -4.15
C ALA A 80 -2.70 -0.75 -5.63
N LEU A 81 -1.90 -0.13 -6.48
CA LEU A 81 -1.98 -0.30 -7.92
C LEU A 81 -1.57 -1.71 -8.36
N CYS A 82 -0.49 -2.25 -7.78
CA CYS A 82 0.02 -3.57 -8.14
C CYS A 82 -0.84 -4.71 -7.55
N CYS A 83 -1.35 -4.58 -6.32
CA CYS A 83 -2.08 -5.66 -5.64
C CYS A 83 -3.59 -5.60 -5.91
N GLU A 84 -4.08 -6.47 -6.80
CA GLU A 84 -5.50 -6.55 -7.15
C GLU A 84 -6.41 -6.90 -5.98
N ALA A 85 -5.90 -7.68 -5.01
CA ALA A 85 -6.61 -8.04 -3.79
C ALA A 85 -6.80 -6.87 -2.81
N LEU A 86 -6.21 -5.70 -3.08
CA LEU A 86 -6.45 -4.52 -2.28
C LEU A 86 -7.78 -3.86 -2.66
N GLY A 87 -8.78 -4.06 -1.81
CA GLY A 87 -9.98 -3.22 -1.78
C GLY A 87 -9.77 -1.96 -0.94
N SER A 88 -10.57 -0.94 -1.23
CA SER A 88 -10.57 0.38 -0.60
C SER A 88 -10.64 0.36 0.94
N VAL A 89 -11.34 -0.62 1.53
CA VAL A 89 -11.45 -0.80 2.98
C VAL A 89 -10.10 -1.18 3.60
N VAL A 90 -9.43 -2.18 3.05
CA VAL A 90 -8.10 -2.62 3.53
C VAL A 90 -7.07 -1.51 3.32
N PHE A 91 -7.18 -0.76 2.23
CA PHE A 91 -6.34 0.41 2.00
C PHE A 91 -6.55 1.51 3.05
N LYS A 92 -7.80 1.82 3.39
CA LYS A 92 -8.13 2.81 4.44
C LYS A 92 -7.59 2.39 5.80
N GLU A 93 -7.69 1.11 6.15
CA GLU A 93 -7.10 0.58 7.39
C GLU A 93 -5.58 0.69 7.40
N LEU A 94 -4.93 0.36 6.28
CA LEU A 94 -3.48 0.46 6.11
C LEU A 94 -2.99 1.92 6.22
N LEU A 95 -3.73 2.86 5.63
CA LEU A 95 -3.48 4.30 5.77
C LEU A 95 -3.57 4.74 7.22
N ALA A 96 -4.62 4.34 7.93
CA ALA A 96 -4.79 4.68 9.34
C ALA A 96 -3.65 4.10 10.21
N LEU A 97 -3.22 2.87 9.94
CA LEU A 97 -2.06 2.25 10.59
C LEU A 97 -0.75 3.00 10.31
N ALA A 98 -0.61 3.55 9.09
CA ALA A 98 0.52 4.39 8.70
C ALA A 98 0.41 5.86 9.19
N GLY A 99 -0.67 6.20 9.91
CA GLY A 99 -0.88 7.55 10.48
C GLY A 99 -1.59 8.53 9.54
N TYR A 100 -2.06 8.08 8.38
CA TYR A 100 -2.84 8.87 7.42
C TYR A 100 -4.34 8.69 7.69
N TYR A 101 -4.96 9.69 8.30
CA TYR A 101 -6.41 9.70 8.56
C TYR A 101 -7.13 10.49 7.47
N LEU A 102 -7.76 9.78 6.54
CA LEU A 102 -8.59 10.39 5.49
C LEU A 102 -10.08 10.31 5.88
N PRO A 103 -10.84 11.42 5.77
CA PRO A 103 -12.27 11.45 6.10
C PRO A 103 -13.15 10.81 5.00
N TRP A 104 -12.75 9.64 4.52
CA TRP A 104 -13.45 8.95 3.42
C TRP A 104 -14.79 8.37 3.87
N SER A 105 -15.84 8.75 3.17
CA SER A 105 -17.16 8.15 3.20
C SER A 105 -17.19 6.80 2.46
N ASN A 106 -18.30 6.06 2.60
CA ASN A 106 -18.52 4.84 1.82
C ASN A 106 -18.61 5.11 0.31
N ALA A 107 -18.97 6.33 -0.11
CA ALA A 107 -18.98 6.70 -1.52
C ALA A 107 -17.54 6.86 -2.04
N ASP A 108 -16.66 7.50 -1.26
CA ASP A 108 -15.25 7.70 -1.61
C ASP A 108 -14.51 6.37 -1.74
N LEU A 109 -14.81 5.42 -0.84
CA LEU A 109 -14.27 4.06 -0.90
C LEU A 109 -14.61 3.36 -2.22
N ARG A 110 -15.88 3.46 -2.67
CA ARG A 110 -16.30 2.87 -3.96
C ARG A 110 -15.65 3.56 -5.15
N ALA A 111 -15.62 4.89 -5.13
CA ALA A 111 -14.98 5.68 -6.16
C ALA A 111 -13.48 5.34 -6.27
N PHE A 112 -12.81 5.11 -5.14
CA PHE A 112 -11.42 4.67 -5.11
C PHE A 112 -11.23 3.29 -5.74
N ASP A 113 -12.09 2.32 -5.44
CA ASP A 113 -12.04 0.99 -6.07
C ASP A 113 -12.25 1.07 -7.59
N ASP A 114 -13.21 1.87 -8.04
CA ASP A 114 -13.48 2.08 -9.47
C ASP A 114 -12.30 2.77 -10.16
N LEU A 115 -11.64 3.71 -9.48
CA LEU A 115 -10.45 4.40 -9.95
C LEU A 115 -9.26 3.45 -10.05
N LEU A 116 -9.00 2.61 -9.04
CA LEU A 116 -7.96 1.58 -9.10
C LEU A 116 -8.19 0.61 -10.26
N ARG A 117 -9.43 0.14 -10.44
CA ARG A 117 -9.81 -0.75 -11.56
C ARG A 117 -9.59 -0.07 -12.90
N SER A 118 -9.96 1.21 -13.02
CA SER A 118 -9.79 1.97 -14.25
C SER A 118 -8.32 2.20 -14.57
N TYR A 119 -7.52 2.57 -13.58
CA TYR A 119 -6.09 2.81 -13.73
C TYR A 119 -5.33 1.54 -14.15
N ARG A 120 -5.62 0.39 -13.53
CA ARG A 120 -4.99 -0.90 -13.88
C ARG A 120 -5.26 -1.35 -15.32
N ARG A 121 -6.32 -0.84 -15.96
CA ARG A 121 -6.66 -1.12 -17.37
C ARG A 121 -5.91 -0.25 -18.37
N LEU A 122 -5.23 0.79 -17.91
CA LEU A 122 -4.47 1.70 -18.77
C LEU A 122 -3.15 1.07 -19.20
N SER A 123 -2.56 1.61 -20.29
CA SER A 123 -1.19 1.26 -20.67
C SER A 123 -0.21 1.65 -19.58
N LEU A 124 0.94 0.97 -19.47
CA LEU A 124 1.97 1.31 -18.48
C LEU A 124 2.40 2.79 -18.61
N THR A 125 2.51 3.29 -19.84
CA THR A 125 2.84 4.69 -20.11
C THR A 125 1.81 5.65 -19.50
N ASP A 126 0.53 5.38 -19.69
CA ASP A 126 -0.54 6.21 -19.13
C ASP A 126 -0.62 6.11 -17.61
N GLN A 127 -0.36 4.92 -17.06
CA GLN A 127 -0.25 4.70 -15.62
C GLN A 127 0.84 5.62 -15.05
N VAL A 128 2.07 5.54 -15.57
CA VAL A 128 3.20 6.38 -15.10
C VAL A 128 2.85 7.88 -15.11
N VAL A 129 2.17 8.37 -16.15
CA VAL A 129 1.75 9.78 -16.26
C VAL A 129 0.71 10.15 -15.20
N LEU A 130 -0.27 9.28 -14.96
CA LEU A 130 -1.39 9.56 -14.06
C LEU A 130 -1.09 9.24 -12.59
N ARG A 131 0.01 8.52 -12.30
CA ARG A 131 0.48 8.18 -10.95
C ARG A 131 0.47 9.37 -9.99
N GLY A 132 1.01 10.49 -10.44
CA GLY A 132 1.05 11.73 -9.65
C GLY A 132 -0.35 12.25 -9.35
N ARG A 133 -1.26 12.22 -10.34
CA ARG A 133 -2.67 12.66 -10.20
C ARG A 133 -3.47 11.78 -9.26
N LEU A 134 -3.14 10.50 -9.18
CA LEU A 134 -3.79 9.53 -8.30
C LEU A 134 -3.54 9.85 -6.82
N LEU A 135 -2.34 10.34 -6.48
CA LEU A 135 -2.02 10.83 -5.15
C LEU A 135 -2.86 12.04 -4.75
N TRP A 136 -3.03 13.00 -5.66
CA TRP A 136 -3.87 14.19 -5.43
C TRP A 136 -5.34 13.78 -5.19
N HIS A 137 -5.88 12.88 -6.00
CA HIS A 137 -7.24 12.35 -5.82
C HIS A 137 -7.44 11.66 -4.46
N ILE A 138 -6.47 10.87 -4.00
CA ILE A 138 -6.53 10.20 -2.69
C ILE A 138 -6.54 11.21 -1.55
N LEU A 139 -5.78 12.30 -1.70
CA LEU A 139 -5.72 13.39 -0.73
C LEU A 139 -6.94 14.33 -0.78
N GLY A 140 -7.84 14.16 -1.77
CA GLY A 140 -9.01 15.03 -1.96
C GLY A 140 -8.66 16.42 -2.49
N ILE A 141 -7.55 16.53 -3.22
CA ILE A 141 -7.03 17.76 -3.86
C ILE A 141 -7.14 17.61 -5.38
#